data_AF-A0A7C4HAN9-F1
#
_entry.id   AF-A0A7C4HAN9-F1
#
_cell.length_a   1.000
_cell.length_b   1.000
_cell.length_c   1.000
_cell.angle_alpha   90.00
_cell.angle_beta   90.00
_cell.angle_gamma   90.00
#
_symmetry.space_group_name_H-M   'P 1'
#
loop_
_entity.id
_entity.type
_entity.pdbx_description
1 polymer ?
#
loop_
_entity_poly.entity_id
_entity_poly.type
_entity_poly.pdbx_seq_one_letter_code
_entity_poly.pdbx_strand_id
1 'polypeptide(L)'
;MKLSKPDFKEILKLSKLERLIMEYFIKHISVGEIIAVLELRDEVKRRRDPELVPELDDVVIEFEINRALARLVEKGFLEHTTGCYNLAEHLRKKIIEKIGELRPGISKDLEKLID
;
A
#
# COMPACT_ATOMS: atom_id res chain seq x y z
N MET A 1 13.97 -15.11 -14.23
CA MET A 1 14.70 -14.17 -13.35
C MET A 1 14.01 -14.16 -11.99
N LYS A 2 14.71 -14.39 -10.88
CA LYS A 2 14.13 -14.12 -9.55
C LYS A 2 14.07 -12.60 -9.40
N LEU A 3 12.88 -12.02 -9.46
CA LEU A 3 12.69 -10.61 -9.10
C LEU A 3 13.21 -10.44 -7.67
N SER A 4 14.14 -9.50 -7.48
CA SER A 4 14.57 -9.09 -6.16
C SER A 4 13.35 -8.65 -5.36
N LYS A 5 13.17 -9.18 -4.15
CA LYS A 5 12.08 -8.75 -3.27
C LYS A 5 12.31 -7.27 -2.87
N PRO A 6 11.29 -6.41 -2.95
CA PRO A 6 11.48 -5.00 -2.69
C PRO A 6 11.77 -4.67 -1.22
N ASP A 7 12.35 -3.50 -0.99
CA ASP A 7 12.58 -2.94 0.34
C ASP A 7 11.68 -1.73 0.65
N PHE A 8 11.50 -1.37 1.92
CA PHE A 8 10.86 -0.13 2.35
C PHE A 8 11.52 1.11 1.71
N LYS A 9 12.84 1.09 1.49
CA LYS A 9 13.55 2.16 0.76
C LYS A 9 13.02 2.38 -0.67
N GLU A 10 12.53 1.33 -1.31
CA GLU A 10 12.01 1.41 -2.67
C GLU A 10 10.63 2.04 -2.75
N ILE A 11 9.89 2.12 -1.62
CA ILE A 11 8.62 2.84 -1.53
C ILE A 11 8.79 4.32 -1.90
N LEU A 12 9.95 4.91 -1.58
CA LEU A 12 10.24 6.31 -1.91
C LEU A 12 10.21 6.59 -3.43
N LYS A 13 10.45 5.57 -4.26
CA LYS A 13 10.45 5.66 -5.72
C LYS A 13 9.08 5.42 -6.35
N LEU A 14 8.08 5.03 -5.56
CA LEU A 14 6.73 4.78 -6.03
C LEU A 14 5.97 6.08 -6.34
N SER A 15 4.92 5.99 -7.14
CA SER A 15 4.03 7.13 -7.38
C SER A 15 3.37 7.60 -6.07
N LYS A 16 2.82 8.82 -6.05
CA LYS A 16 2.14 9.33 -4.85
C LYS A 16 0.98 8.44 -4.41
N LEU A 17 0.19 7.94 -5.37
CA LEU A 17 -0.90 7.00 -5.11
C LEU A 17 -0.38 5.65 -4.60
N GLU A 18 0.66 5.10 -5.22
CA GLU A 18 1.26 3.85 -4.75
C GLU A 18 1.84 4.00 -3.32
N ARG A 19 2.48 5.13 -3.01
CA ARG A 19 2.96 5.43 -1.65
C ARG A 19 1.81 5.53 -0.63
N LEU A 20 0.72 6.20 -0.99
CA LEU A 20 -0.48 6.27 -0.17
C LEU A 20 -1.03 4.87 0.16
N ILE A 21 -1.10 4.01 -0.84
CA ILE A 21 -1.53 2.61 -0.67
C ILE A 21 -0.55 1.85 0.22
N MET A 22 0.76 2.07 0.06
CA MET A 22 1.75 1.44 0.93
C MET A 22 1.64 1.90 2.38
N GLU A 23 1.47 3.20 2.65
CA GLU A 23 1.18 3.72 3.99
C GLU A 23 -0.03 3.03 4.61
N TYR A 24 -1.09 2.88 3.82
CA TYR A 24 -2.31 2.19 4.22
C TYR A 24 -2.04 0.71 4.60
N PHE A 25 -1.33 -0.06 3.78
CA PHE A 25 -1.03 -1.46 4.07
C PHE A 25 0.05 -1.67 5.14
N ILE A 26 0.94 -0.71 5.35
CA ILE A 26 1.87 -0.74 6.49
C ILE A 26 1.11 -0.57 7.81
N LYS A 27 0.06 0.26 7.81
CA LYS A 27 -0.83 0.43 8.96
C LYS A 27 -1.70 -0.81 9.18
N HIS A 28 -2.39 -1.31 8.15
CA HIS A 28 -3.44 -2.32 8.31
C HIS A 28 -2.98 -3.77 8.07
N ILE A 29 -1.84 -3.98 7.41
CA ILE A 29 -1.20 -5.26 7.09
C ILE A 29 -1.98 -6.16 6.13
N SER A 30 -3.27 -6.40 6.37
CA SER A 30 -4.14 -7.26 5.56
C SER A 30 -5.55 -6.69 5.53
N VAL A 31 -6.10 -6.51 4.33
CA VAL A 31 -7.43 -5.92 4.14
C VAL A 31 -8.14 -6.58 2.95
N GLY A 32 -9.43 -6.85 3.10
CA GLY A 32 -10.28 -7.27 1.99
C GLY A 32 -10.34 -6.23 0.88
N GLU A 33 -10.32 -6.68 -0.38
CA GLU A 33 -10.25 -5.85 -1.59
C GLU A 33 -11.29 -4.74 -1.61
N ILE A 34 -12.56 -5.10 -1.37
CA ILE A 34 -13.67 -4.14 -1.38
C ILE A 34 -13.44 -3.05 -0.33
N ILE A 35 -13.04 -3.43 0.89
CA ILE A 35 -12.80 -2.49 1.99
C ILE A 35 -11.59 -1.59 1.68
N ALA A 36 -10.50 -2.18 1.18
CA ALA A 36 -9.30 -1.43 0.81
C ALA A 36 -9.62 -0.35 -0.23
N VAL A 37 -10.34 -0.71 -1.30
CA VAL A 37 -10.72 0.24 -2.36
C VAL A 37 -11.62 1.34 -1.81
N LEU A 38 -12.63 1.01 -1.00
CA LEU A 38 -13.53 2.00 -0.39
C LEU A 38 -12.77 3.00 0.49
N GLU A 39 -11.93 2.52 1.41
CA GLU A 39 -11.19 3.38 2.33
C GLU A 39 -10.14 4.24 1.61
N LEU A 40 -9.45 3.66 0.61
CA LEU A 40 -8.48 4.40 -0.21
C LEU A 40 -9.17 5.46 -1.09
N ARG A 41 -10.36 5.18 -1.62
CA ARG A 41 -11.14 6.15 -2.39
C ARG A 41 -11.54 7.34 -1.52
N ASP A 42 -12.03 7.08 -0.31
CA ASP A 42 -12.40 8.14 0.63
C ASP A 42 -11.18 8.98 1.06
N GLU A 43 -10.02 8.32 1.23
CA GLU A 43 -8.74 8.99 1.50
C GLU A 43 -8.32 9.92 0.34
N VAL A 44 -8.38 9.44 -0.91
CA VAL A 44 -8.04 10.21 -2.11
C VAL A 44 -8.97 11.43 -2.24
N LYS A 45 -10.28 11.23 -2.08
CA LYS A 45 -11.27 12.32 -2.11
C LYS A 45 -11.05 13.35 -1.00
N ARG A 46 -10.63 12.91 0.18
CA ARG A 46 -10.33 13.81 1.31
C ARG A 46 -9.11 14.68 1.03
N ARG A 47 -8.06 14.10 0.43
CA ARG A 47 -6.82 14.82 0.10
C ARG A 47 -6.98 15.79 -1.07
N ARG A 48 -7.88 15.50 -2.02
CA ARG A 48 -8.14 16.32 -3.22
C ARG A 48 -6.87 16.70 -3.99
N ASP A 49 -5.94 15.75 -4.05
CA ASP A 49 -4.61 15.97 -4.58
C ASP A 49 -4.53 15.43 -6.03
N PRO A 50 -4.32 16.29 -7.03
CA PRO A 50 -4.31 15.89 -8.44
C PRO A 50 -3.11 14.99 -8.79
N GLU A 51 -2.08 14.90 -7.95
CA GLU A 51 -0.99 13.94 -8.15
C GLU A 51 -1.36 12.50 -7.73
N LEU A 52 -2.46 12.32 -6.99
CA LEU A 52 -2.99 10.99 -6.65
C LEU A 52 -3.80 10.41 -7.81
N VAL A 53 -4.70 11.22 -8.37
CA VAL A 53 -5.62 10.84 -9.45
C VAL A 53 -5.88 12.05 -10.35
N PRO A 54 -6.08 11.84 -11.67
CA PRO A 54 -6.28 12.95 -12.62
C PRO A 54 -7.65 13.64 -12.46
N GLU A 55 -8.65 12.92 -11.95
CA GLU A 55 -10.02 13.40 -11.78
C GLU A 55 -10.64 12.82 -10.51
N LEU A 56 -11.51 13.59 -9.85
CA LEU A 56 -12.20 13.21 -8.61
C LEU A 56 -13.57 12.56 -8.86
N ASP A 57 -13.67 11.78 -9.93
CA ASP A 57 -14.82 10.91 -10.20
C ASP A 57 -14.59 9.52 -9.57
N ASP A 58 -15.64 8.93 -9.00
CA ASP A 58 -15.55 7.65 -8.29
C ASP A 58 -14.99 6.53 -9.16
N VAL A 59 -15.44 6.44 -10.41
CA VAL A 59 -15.02 5.38 -11.34
C VAL A 59 -13.54 5.56 -11.69
N VAL A 60 -13.11 6.80 -11.92
CA VAL A 60 -11.70 7.13 -12.21
C VAL A 60 -10.81 6.80 -11.01
N ILE A 61 -11.23 7.18 -9.80
CA ILE A 61 -10.46 6.93 -8.58
C ILE A 61 -10.31 5.42 -8.35
N GLU A 62 -11.41 4.67 -8.42
CA GLU A 62 -11.38 3.22 -8.21
C GLU A 62 -10.54 2.51 -9.28
N PHE A 63 -10.60 2.97 -10.53
CA PHE A 63 -9.75 2.45 -11.60
C PHE A 63 -8.25 2.65 -11.31
N GLU A 64 -7.85 3.87 -10.93
CA GLU A 64 -6.45 4.18 -10.63
C GLU A 64 -5.95 3.45 -9.36
N ILE A 65 -6.80 3.31 -8.34
CA ILE A 65 -6.48 2.52 -7.13
C ILE A 65 -6.26 1.06 -7.50
N ASN A 66 -7.18 0.43 -8.23
CA ASN A 66 -7.04 -0.97 -8.63
C ASN A 66 -5.79 -1.19 -9.50
N ARG A 67 -5.50 -0.27 -10.41
CA ARG A 67 -4.29 -0.30 -11.22
C ARG A 67 -3.02 -0.15 -10.39
N ALA A 68 -3.04 0.68 -9.35
CA ALA A 68 -1.91 0.82 -8.43
C ALA A 68 -1.73 -0.43 -7.55
N LEU A 69 -2.83 -1.01 -7.03
CA LEU A 69 -2.81 -2.27 -6.27
C LEU A 69 -2.20 -3.40 -7.10
N ALA A 70 -2.66 -3.60 -8.33
CA ALA A 70 -2.12 -4.61 -9.24
C ALA A 70 -0.61 -4.43 -9.47
N ARG A 71 -0.16 -3.19 -9.74
CA ARG A 71 1.27 -2.86 -9.89
C ARG A 71 2.08 -3.16 -8.64
N LEU A 72 1.53 -2.89 -7.45
CA LEU A 72 2.20 -3.18 -6.19
C LEU A 72 2.30 -4.69 -5.92
N VAL A 73 1.32 -5.48 -6.35
CA VAL A 73 1.40 -6.95 -6.32
C VAL A 73 2.47 -7.45 -7.29
N GLU A 74 2.48 -6.97 -8.54
CA GLU A 74 3.48 -7.33 -9.54
C GLU A 74 4.91 -6.99 -9.10
N LYS A 75 5.09 -5.81 -8.47
CA LYS A 75 6.37 -5.36 -7.89
C LYS A 75 6.75 -6.12 -6.60
N GLY A 76 5.84 -6.90 -6.03
CA GLY A 76 6.06 -7.70 -4.83
C GLY A 76 5.94 -6.92 -3.51
N PHE A 77 5.38 -5.72 -3.50
CA PHE A 77 5.11 -5.00 -2.24
C PHE A 77 3.86 -5.54 -1.52
N LEU A 78 2.90 -6.02 -2.31
CA LEU A 78 1.66 -6.63 -1.83
C LEU A 78 1.54 -8.07 -2.33
N GLU A 79 0.74 -8.85 -1.63
CA GLU A 79 0.29 -10.19 -2.00
C GLU A 79 -1.24 -10.14 -2.12
N HIS A 80 -1.82 -10.68 -3.19
CA HIS A 80 -3.27 -10.80 -3.34
C HIS A 80 -3.67 -12.28 -3.28
N THR A 81 -4.54 -12.61 -2.34
CA THR A 81 -5.05 -13.97 -2.13
C THR A 81 -6.51 -13.91 -1.73
N THR A 82 -7.37 -14.62 -2.46
CA THR A 82 -8.77 -14.87 -2.08
C THR A 82 -9.57 -13.59 -1.81
N GLY A 83 -9.36 -12.54 -2.62
CA GLY A 83 -10.06 -11.25 -2.46
C GLY A 83 -9.53 -10.38 -1.32
N CYS A 84 -8.33 -10.67 -0.80
CA CYS A 84 -7.64 -9.85 0.19
C CYS A 84 -6.26 -9.43 -0.32
N TYR A 85 -5.91 -8.16 -0.07
CA TYR A 85 -4.57 -7.65 -0.24
C TYR A 85 -3.83 -7.72 1.09
N ASN A 86 -2.56 -8.12 1.04
CA ASN A 86 -1.69 -8.24 2.19
C ASN A 86 -0.38 -7.53 1.90
N LEU A 87 0.20 -6.84 2.88
CA LEU A 87 1.59 -6.40 2.82
C LEU A 87 2.49 -7.62 2.65
N ALA A 88 3.42 -7.62 1.69
CA ALA A 88 4.21 -8.83 1.38
C ALA A 88 4.98 -9.39 2.60
N GLU A 89 5.13 -10.72 2.65
CA GLU A 89 5.65 -11.43 3.83
C GLU A 89 7.02 -10.92 4.30
N HIS A 90 7.91 -10.62 3.37
CA HIS A 90 9.25 -10.12 3.68
C HIS A 90 9.23 -8.71 4.28
N LEU A 91 8.26 -7.87 3.90
CA LEU A 91 8.05 -6.56 4.51
C LEU A 91 7.44 -6.70 5.91
N ARG A 92 6.51 -7.64 6.10
CA ARG A 92 5.96 -7.96 7.43
C ARG A 92 7.05 -8.41 8.40
N LYS A 93 7.96 -9.29 7.94
CA LYS A 93 9.12 -9.75 8.73
C LYS A 93 10.05 -8.60 9.12
N LYS A 94 10.38 -7.72 8.18
CA LYS A 94 11.18 -6.51 8.47
C LYS A 94 10.54 -5.59 9.50
N ILE A 95 9.22 -5.42 9.48
CA ILE A 95 8.52 -4.64 10.52
C ILE A 95 8.71 -5.29 11.90
N ILE A 96 8.57 -6.61 12.00
CA ILE A 96 8.79 -7.35 13.26
C ILE A 96 10.25 -7.18 13.71
N GLU A 97 11.22 -7.28 12.80
CA GLU A 97 12.63 -7.12 13.13
C GLU A 97 12.96 -5.73 13.68
N LYS A 98 12.32 -4.67 13.15
CA LYS A 98 12.60 -3.28 13.55
C LYS A 98 11.78 -2.79 14.74
N ILE A 99 10.51 -3.19 14.83
CA ILE A 99 9.53 -2.67 15.79
C ILE A 99 9.20 -3.70 16.88
N GLY A 100 9.56 -4.97 16.69
CA GLY A 100 9.34 -6.08 17.62
C GLY A 100 7.99 -6.78 17.45
N GLU A 101 7.02 -6.16 16.78
CA GLU A 101 5.66 -6.68 16.63
C GLU A 101 4.92 -6.12 15.41
N LEU A 102 3.91 -6.86 14.93
CA LEU A 102 2.93 -6.36 13.97
C LEU A 102 1.67 -5.97 14.75
N ARG A 103 1.46 -4.67 14.97
CA ARG A 103 0.19 -4.13 15.45
C ARG A 103 -0.61 -3.52 14.29
N PRO A 104 -1.65 -4.19 13.77
CA PRO A 104 -2.55 -3.62 12.76
C PRO A 104 -3.31 -2.41 13.31
N GLY A 105 -3.64 -1.46 12.43
CA GLY A 105 -4.41 -0.26 12.78
C GLY A 105 -3.59 0.86 13.44
N ILE A 106 -2.39 0.55 13.95
CA ILE A 106 -1.44 1.54 14.45
C ILE A 106 -0.57 2.03 13.30
N SER A 107 -0.55 3.35 13.09
CA SER A 107 0.33 3.99 12.11
C SER A 107 1.78 3.71 12.49
N LYS A 108 2.57 3.28 11.51
CA LYS A 108 4.00 3.03 11.69
C LYS A 108 4.73 4.10 10.91
N ASP A 109 5.71 4.70 11.57
CA ASP A 109 6.56 5.70 10.95
C ASP A 109 7.41 5.04 9.85
N LEU A 110 7.22 5.49 8.61
CA LEU A 110 7.92 4.95 7.45
C LEU A 110 9.43 5.18 7.57
N GLU A 111 9.86 6.30 8.17
CA GLU A 111 11.27 6.65 8.33
C GLU A 111 12.00 5.59 9.17
N LYS A 112 11.38 5.14 10.26
CA LYS A 112 11.90 4.07 11.12
C LYS A 112 11.99 2.71 10.41
N LEU A 113 11.23 2.50 9.35
CA LEU A 113 11.27 1.27 8.55
C LEU A 113 12.33 1.32 7.45
N ILE A 114 12.71 2.51 7.00
CA ILE A 114 13.72 2.74 5.97
C ILE A 114 15.13 2.60 6.55
N ASP A 115 15.39 3.06 7.77
CA ASP A 115 16.72 3.05 8.42
C ASP A 115 17.23 1.66 8.78
#